data_AF-A0A928E8H6-F1
#
_entry.id   AF-A0A928E8H6-F1
#
_cell.length_a   1.000
_cell.length_b   1.000
_cell.length_c   1.000
_cell.angle_alpha   90.00
_cell.angle_beta   90.00
_cell.angle_gamma   90.00
#
_symmetry.space_group_name_H-M   'P 1'
#
loop_
_entity.id
_entity.type
_entity.pdbx_description
1 polymer ?
#
loop_
_entity_poly.entity_id
_entity_poly.type
_entity_poly.pdbx_seq_one_letter_code
_entity_poly.pdbx_strand_id
1 'polypeptide(L)'
;MIKENQKNKDLIKYVQDFAPNYHLTLQWDLNHRTRTIPVLEKRLDYFMSRVQRELMGRGWHRHHIPFIGFGEINEFGEYHMHILIKDTQHTLSQWKQAFHKISVRTRQTPIPRNPYLQEITPGTEWQVAKYCTKQLNSVDDAYANSVLITSEYLFGKKKRGKQWVGRIL
;
A
#
# COMPACT_ATOMS: atom_id res chain seq x y z
N MET A 1 16.89 -12.76 -18.91
CA MET A 1 17.75 -12.03 -17.96
C MET A 1 17.83 -10.50 -18.13
N ILE A 2 17.91 -9.91 -19.34
CA ILE A 2 18.06 -8.43 -19.48
C ILE A 2 16.79 -7.62 -19.12
N LYS A 3 15.59 -8.17 -19.35
CA LYS A 3 14.30 -7.46 -19.14
C LYS A 3 13.89 -7.31 -17.67
N GLU A 4 14.30 -8.23 -16.81
CA GLU A 4 13.93 -8.26 -15.38
C GLU A 4 14.65 -7.17 -14.58
N ASN A 5 15.92 -6.92 -14.93
CA ASN A 5 16.74 -5.87 -14.33
C ASN A 5 16.23 -4.46 -14.68
N GLN A 6 15.57 -4.27 -15.84
CA GLN A 6 15.00 -2.98 -16.22
C GLN A 6 13.71 -2.66 -15.46
N LYS A 7 12.78 -3.62 -15.33
CA LYS A 7 11.54 -3.43 -14.57
C LYS A 7 11.81 -3.01 -13.12
N ASN A 8 12.82 -3.60 -12.50
CA ASN A 8 13.21 -3.28 -11.13
C ASN A 8 13.79 -1.88 -11.02
N LYS A 9 14.63 -1.47 -11.98
CA LYS A 9 15.12 -0.09 -12.05
C LYS A 9 13.99 0.90 -12.24
N ASP A 10 13.04 0.60 -13.11
CA ASP A 10 11.88 1.46 -13.36
C ASP A 10 11.01 1.59 -12.11
N LEU A 11 10.81 0.50 -11.37
CA LEU A 11 10.02 0.50 -10.13
C LEU A 11 10.73 1.23 -8.98
N ILE A 12 12.03 1.00 -8.80
CA ILE A 12 12.85 1.74 -7.83
C ILE A 12 12.80 3.23 -8.16
N LYS A 13 13.00 3.59 -9.44
CA LYS A 13 12.91 4.96 -9.91
C LYS A 13 11.51 5.55 -9.66
N TYR A 14 10.45 4.80 -9.93
CA TYR A 14 9.09 5.23 -9.65
C TYR A 14 8.86 5.53 -8.17
N VAL A 15 9.36 4.70 -7.25
CA VAL A 15 9.28 4.96 -5.81
C VAL A 15 10.13 6.16 -5.39
N GLN A 16 11.32 6.32 -5.96
CA GLN A 16 12.17 7.49 -5.72
C GLN A 16 11.50 8.78 -6.19
N ASP A 17 10.97 8.80 -7.40
CA ASP A 17 10.25 9.95 -7.98
C ASP A 17 8.96 10.24 -7.18
N PHE A 18 8.32 9.20 -6.64
CA PHE A 18 7.18 9.36 -5.73
C PHE A 18 7.57 10.05 -4.42
N ALA A 19 8.78 9.81 -3.89
CA ALA A 19 9.32 10.41 -2.68
C ALA A 19 8.38 10.23 -1.45
N PRO A 20 8.16 8.98 -1.00
CA PRO A 20 7.34 8.71 0.18
C PRO A 20 8.06 9.14 1.46
N ASN A 21 7.29 9.57 2.46
CA ASN A 21 7.81 9.95 3.77
C ASN A 21 7.32 9.05 4.90
N TYR A 22 6.36 8.16 4.63
CA TYR A 22 5.94 7.13 5.58
C TYR A 22 5.93 5.73 4.95
N HIS A 23 6.26 4.74 5.77
CA HIS A 23 6.11 3.33 5.46
C HIS A 23 5.13 2.69 6.44
N LEU A 24 4.08 2.08 5.89
CA LEU A 24 3.00 1.42 6.60
C LEU A 24 2.99 -0.07 6.28
N THR A 25 3.11 -0.92 7.30
CA THR A 25 2.90 -2.37 7.16
C THR A 25 1.50 -2.73 7.67
N LEU A 26 0.71 -3.40 6.83
CA LEU A 26 -0.62 -3.90 7.18
C LEU A 26 -0.65 -5.42 7.15
N GLN A 27 -1.11 -6.01 8.25
CA GLN A 27 -1.43 -7.42 8.34
C GLN A 27 -2.82 -7.58 8.94
N TRP A 28 -3.69 -8.32 8.26
CA TRP A 28 -5.02 -8.64 8.79
C TRP A 28 -4.94 -9.80 9.79
N ASP A 29 -5.87 -9.80 10.75
CA ASP A 29 -6.09 -10.93 11.66
C ASP A 29 -6.30 -12.24 10.90
N LEU A 30 -5.96 -13.39 11.52
CA LEU A 30 -6.01 -14.72 10.91
C LEU A 30 -7.32 -14.98 10.15
N ASN A 31 -8.47 -14.69 10.76
CA ASN A 31 -9.79 -14.90 10.16
C ASN A 31 -10.09 -13.97 8.97
N HIS A 32 -9.25 -12.97 8.77
CA HIS A 32 -9.40 -11.89 7.80
C HIS A 32 -8.17 -11.75 6.91
N ARG A 33 -7.30 -12.75 6.87
CA ARG A 33 -6.29 -12.85 5.83
C ARG A 33 -6.96 -13.22 4.51
N THR A 34 -6.26 -13.04 3.40
CA THR A 34 -6.79 -13.36 2.06
C THR A 34 -5.69 -13.91 1.19
N ARG A 35 -6.06 -14.85 0.32
CA ARG A 35 -5.20 -15.36 -0.75
C ARG A 35 -5.55 -14.78 -2.12
N THR A 36 -6.56 -13.89 -2.19
CA THR A 36 -7.05 -13.33 -3.45
C THR A 36 -6.92 -11.81 -3.48
N ILE A 37 -6.47 -11.31 -4.63
CA ILE A 37 -6.29 -9.88 -4.90
C ILE A 37 -7.61 -9.09 -4.77
N PRO A 38 -8.76 -9.55 -5.31
CA PRO A 38 -10.00 -8.77 -5.21
C PRO A 38 -10.46 -8.53 -3.76
N VAL A 39 -10.24 -9.50 -2.87
CA VAL A 39 -10.56 -9.34 -1.44
C VAL A 39 -9.56 -8.41 -0.76
N LEU A 40 -8.28 -8.47 -1.14
CA LEU A 40 -7.24 -7.57 -0.65
C LEU A 40 -7.54 -6.11 -1.04
N GLU A 41 -7.85 -5.86 -2.32
CA GLU A 41 -8.22 -4.55 -2.85
C GLU A 41 -9.42 -3.97 -2.08
N LYS A 42 -10.49 -4.75 -1.91
CA LYS A 42 -11.70 -4.32 -1.18
C LYS A 42 -11.41 -3.98 0.28
N ARG A 43 -10.55 -4.74 0.95
CA ARG A 43 -10.16 -4.49 2.34
C ARG A 43 -9.27 -3.26 2.46
N LEU A 44 -8.34 -3.08 1.52
CA LEU A 44 -7.48 -1.91 1.46
C LEU A 44 -8.28 -0.63 1.18
N ASP A 45 -9.21 -0.67 0.23
CA ASP A 45 -10.13 0.43 -0.10
C ASP A 45 -10.91 0.85 1.14
N TYR A 46 -11.53 -0.12 1.83
CA TYR A 46 -12.27 0.15 3.05
C TYR A 46 -11.37 0.76 4.13
N PHE A 47 -10.21 0.16 4.40
CA PHE A 47 -9.33 0.65 5.46
C PHE A 47 -8.80 2.05 5.16
N MET A 48 -8.22 2.26 3.97
CA MET A 48 -7.60 3.53 3.59
C MET A 48 -8.64 4.64 3.42
N SER A 49 -9.84 4.36 2.90
CA SER A 49 -10.92 5.37 2.81
C SER A 49 -11.36 5.87 4.18
N ARG A 50 -11.43 4.97 5.18
CA ARG A 50 -11.74 5.35 6.56
C ARG A 50 -10.63 6.18 7.16
N VAL A 51 -9.37 5.78 7.00
CA VAL A 51 -8.20 6.51 7.52
C VAL A 51 -8.15 7.91 6.94
N GLN A 52 -8.23 8.03 5.62
CA GLN A 52 -8.20 9.33 4.96
C GLN A 52 -9.39 10.21 5.35
N ARG A 53 -10.57 9.62 5.58
CA ARG A 53 -11.71 10.38 6.10
C ARG A 53 -11.49 10.88 7.53
N GLU A 54 -10.82 10.13 8.39
CA GLU A 54 -10.48 10.60 9.74
C GLU A 54 -9.42 11.71 9.70
N LEU A 55 -8.49 11.68 8.75
CA LEU A 55 -7.45 12.70 8.58
C LEU A 55 -7.99 13.99 7.94
N MET A 56 -8.74 13.84 6.84
CA MET A 56 -9.11 14.96 5.95
C MET A 56 -10.60 15.37 6.06
N GLY A 57 -11.39 14.65 6.86
CA GLY A 57 -12.82 14.88 7.00
C GLY A 57 -13.63 14.58 5.74
N ARG A 58 -14.74 15.29 5.53
CA ARG A 58 -15.69 15.02 4.43
C ARG A 58 -15.08 15.23 3.04
N GLY A 59 -14.00 15.99 2.91
CA GLY A 59 -13.38 16.36 1.63
C GLY A 59 -12.45 15.29 1.01
N TRP A 60 -12.13 14.21 1.74
CA TRP A 60 -11.10 13.23 1.33
C TRP A 60 -11.33 12.64 -0.08
N HIS A 61 -12.59 12.45 -0.49
CA HIS A 61 -12.95 11.90 -1.80
C HIS A 61 -12.64 12.82 -3.00
N ARG A 62 -12.25 14.08 -2.75
CA ARG A 62 -11.85 15.04 -3.78
C ARG A 62 -10.34 14.99 -4.04
N HIS A 63 -9.56 14.86 -2.98
CA HIS A 63 -8.10 14.75 -3.01
C HIS A 63 -7.71 13.71 -1.98
N HIS A 64 -7.32 12.52 -2.44
CA HIS A 64 -6.89 11.45 -1.57
C HIS A 64 -5.40 11.60 -1.26
N ILE A 65 -4.94 11.10 -0.12
CA ILE A 65 -3.51 11.06 0.21
C ILE A 65 -2.82 10.03 -0.69
N PRO A 66 -1.79 10.43 -1.46
CA PRO A 66 -1.11 9.51 -2.36
C PRO A 66 -0.40 8.37 -1.62
N PHE A 67 -0.48 7.15 -2.19
CA PHE A 67 0.30 6.00 -1.72
C PHE A 67 0.56 4.98 -2.83
N ILE A 68 1.57 4.13 -2.60
CA ILE A 68 1.88 2.93 -3.38
C ILE A 68 1.86 1.72 -2.44
N GLY A 69 0.95 0.78 -2.67
CA GLY A 69 0.86 -0.47 -1.93
C GLY A 69 1.51 -1.63 -2.67
N PHE A 70 2.20 -2.48 -1.94
CA PHE A 70 2.83 -3.72 -2.37
C PHE A 70 2.25 -4.87 -1.55
N GLY A 71 1.51 -5.76 -2.21
CA GLY A 71 1.02 -6.99 -1.62
C GLY A 71 2.05 -8.10 -1.73
N GLU A 72 2.47 -8.62 -0.59
CA GLU A 72 3.39 -9.75 -0.47
C GLU A 72 2.64 -10.97 0.06
N ILE A 73 2.91 -12.13 -0.52
CA ILE A 73 2.36 -13.40 -0.05
C ILE A 73 3.32 -14.02 0.97
N ASN A 74 2.79 -14.39 2.13
CA ASN A 74 3.55 -15.15 3.14
C ASN A 74 3.62 -16.65 2.76
N GLU A 75 4.34 -17.43 3.56
CA GLU A 75 4.48 -18.88 3.38
C GLU A 75 3.14 -19.67 3.37
N PHE A 76 2.06 -19.07 3.89
CA PHE A 76 0.72 -19.65 3.93
C PHE A 76 -0.16 -19.25 2.74
N GLY A 77 0.39 -18.55 1.73
CA GLY A 77 -0.35 -18.08 0.57
C GLY A 77 -1.19 -16.81 0.84
N GLU A 78 -0.98 -16.14 1.97
CA GLU A 78 -1.80 -15.03 2.42
C GLU A 78 -1.12 -13.68 2.23
N TYR A 79 -1.89 -12.69 1.78
CA TYR A 79 -1.39 -11.34 1.57
C TYR A 79 -1.18 -10.57 2.87
N HIS A 80 -0.04 -9.88 2.93
CA HIS A 80 0.19 -8.70 3.76
C HIS A 80 0.64 -7.54 2.86
N MET A 81 0.59 -6.31 3.37
CA MET A 81 0.89 -5.13 2.56
C MET A 81 2.01 -4.30 3.16
N HIS A 82 2.90 -3.85 2.29
CA HIS A 82 3.77 -2.70 2.53
C HIS A 82 3.24 -1.51 1.74
N ILE A 83 3.03 -0.37 2.39
CA ILE A 83 2.43 0.81 1.78
C ILE A 83 3.36 2.00 2.00
N LEU A 84 3.77 2.62 0.90
CA LEU A 84 4.55 3.86 0.89
C LEU A 84 3.61 5.03 0.71
N ILE A 85 3.59 5.95 1.67
CA ILE A 85 2.67 7.07 1.71
C ILE A 85 3.47 8.36 1.52
N LYS A 86 2.89 9.28 0.75
CA LYS A 86 3.40 10.65 0.60
C LYS A 86 2.40 11.61 1.22
N ASP A 87 2.70 12.10 2.42
CA ASP A 87 1.82 13.02 3.14
C ASP A 87 2.60 14.12 3.86
N THR A 88 2.53 15.34 3.34
CA THR A 88 3.18 16.50 3.95
C THR A 88 2.26 17.29 4.88
N GLN A 89 0.99 16.89 5.01
CA GLN A 89 -0.04 17.64 5.73
C GLN A 89 -0.28 17.09 7.14
N HIS A 90 -0.05 15.79 7.35
CA HIS A 90 -0.31 15.14 8.63
C HIS A 90 0.95 14.49 9.19
N THR A 91 1.11 14.64 10.50
CA THR A 91 2.19 14.04 11.29
C THR A 91 1.96 12.55 11.53
N LEU A 92 3.02 11.84 11.91
CA LEU A 92 2.95 10.44 12.33
C LEU A 92 1.93 10.20 13.45
N SER A 93 1.82 11.14 14.40
CA SER A 93 0.87 11.07 15.52
C SER A 93 -0.58 11.14 15.04
N GLN A 94 -0.90 12.05 14.11
CA GLN A 94 -2.24 12.17 13.53
C GLN A 94 -2.66 10.90 12.79
N TRP A 95 -1.75 10.29 12.03
CA TRP A 95 -2.00 8.99 11.40
C TRP A 95 -2.28 7.88 12.41
N LYS A 96 -1.44 7.76 13.44
CA LYS A 96 -1.64 6.76 14.51
C LYS A 96 -2.97 6.97 15.24
N GLN A 97 -3.35 8.22 15.48
CA GLN A 97 -4.64 8.55 16.06
C GLN A 97 -5.81 8.17 15.13
N ALA A 98 -5.67 8.39 13.82
CA ALA A 98 -6.67 7.98 12.84
C ALA A 98 -6.86 6.45 12.81
N PHE A 99 -5.76 5.68 12.83
CA PHE A 99 -5.83 4.22 12.96
C PHE A 99 -6.55 3.81 14.24
N HIS A 100 -6.18 4.38 15.38
CA HIS A 100 -6.80 4.08 16.66
C HIS A 100 -8.32 4.35 16.66
N LYS A 101 -8.75 5.52 16.15
CA LYS A 101 -10.17 5.88 16.05
C LYS A 101 -10.96 4.88 15.21
N ILE A 102 -10.38 4.41 14.11
CA ILE A 102 -11.04 3.42 13.25
C ILE A 102 -11.14 2.09 13.97
N SER A 103 -10.09 1.67 14.65
CA SER A 103 -10.07 0.43 15.41
C SER A 103 -11.15 0.34 16.49
N VAL A 104 -11.44 1.46 17.15
CA VAL A 104 -12.50 1.53 18.16
C VAL A 104 -13.90 1.56 17.53
N ARG A 105 -14.06 2.12 16.33
CA ARG A 105 -15.38 2.32 15.69
C ARG A 105 -15.88 1.13 14.88
N THR A 106 -14.99 0.28 14.37
CA THR A 106 -15.38 -0.79 13.42
C THR A 106 -15.76 -2.08 14.14
N ARG A 107 -17.07 -2.41 14.15
CA ARG A 107 -17.59 -3.70 14.63
C ARG A 107 -17.81 -4.74 13.52
N GLN A 108 -17.87 -4.33 12.25
CA GLN A 108 -18.40 -5.17 11.15
C GLN A 108 -17.44 -5.38 9.98
N THR A 109 -16.36 -4.60 9.85
CA THR A 109 -15.40 -4.76 8.75
C THR A 109 -14.02 -5.02 9.31
N PRO A 110 -13.32 -6.05 8.82
CA PRO A 110 -11.99 -6.37 9.30
C PRO A 110 -11.00 -5.25 9.00
N ILE A 111 -10.41 -4.73 10.05
CA ILE A 111 -9.28 -3.82 9.97
C ILE A 111 -7.98 -4.62 10.15
N PRO A 112 -6.85 -4.13 9.63
CA PRO A 112 -5.55 -4.67 9.96
C PRO A 112 -5.29 -4.63 11.47
N ARG A 113 -4.65 -5.67 12.01
CA ARG A 113 -4.21 -5.69 13.41
C ARG A 113 -2.94 -4.86 13.53
N ASN A 114 -2.94 -3.89 14.43
CA ASN A 114 -1.78 -3.03 14.71
C ASN A 114 -1.08 -2.49 13.45
N PRO A 115 -1.74 -1.62 12.65
CA PRO A 115 -1.09 -0.95 11.53
C PRO A 115 0.22 -0.31 11.99
N TYR A 116 1.35 -0.77 11.44
CA TYR A 116 2.67 -0.29 11.86
C TYR A 116 3.14 0.80 10.90
N LEU A 117 3.16 2.03 11.38
CA LEU A 117 3.57 3.21 10.62
C LEU A 117 4.84 3.81 11.20
N GLN A 118 5.79 4.07 10.33
CA GLN A 118 7.06 4.72 10.64
C GLN A 118 7.40 5.77 9.57
N GLU A 119 8.19 6.76 9.96
CA GLU A 119 8.78 7.72 9.03
C GLU A 119 9.89 7.05 8.23
N ILE A 120 10.01 7.43 6.96
CA ILE A 120 11.15 7.07 6.12
C ILE A 120 12.21 8.12 6.35
N THR A 121 13.40 7.68 6.77
CA THR A 121 14.56 8.57 6.90
C THR A 121 14.90 9.16 5.53
N PRO A 122 15.05 10.49 5.40
CA PRO A 122 15.46 11.09 4.14
C PRO A 122 16.74 10.46 3.59
N GLY A 123 16.74 10.11 2.31
CA GLY A 123 17.85 9.44 1.64
C GLY A 123 17.88 7.91 1.77
N THR A 124 16.96 7.30 2.52
CA THR A 124 16.81 5.82 2.61
C THR A 124 15.60 5.29 1.84
N GLU A 125 14.91 6.13 1.05
CA GLU A 125 13.72 5.75 0.28
C GLU A 125 14.01 4.58 -0.66
N TRP A 126 15.22 4.53 -1.22
CA TRP A 126 15.66 3.43 -2.08
C TRP A 126 15.77 2.08 -1.33
N GLN A 127 16.09 2.10 -0.03
CA GLN A 127 16.17 0.88 0.77
C GLN A 127 14.76 0.35 1.04
N VAL A 128 13.83 1.25 1.34
CA VAL A 128 12.43 0.90 1.52
C VAL A 128 11.84 0.40 0.20
N ALA A 129 12.12 1.07 -0.92
CA ALA A 129 11.74 0.61 -2.25
C ALA A 129 12.27 -0.80 -2.50
N LYS A 130 13.58 -1.03 -2.35
CA LYS A 130 14.22 -2.33 -2.52
C LYS A 130 13.56 -3.39 -1.64
N TYR A 131 13.28 -3.07 -0.39
CA TYR A 131 12.60 -3.96 0.56
C TYR A 131 11.19 -4.32 0.08
N CYS A 132 10.34 -3.34 -0.28
CA CYS A 132 8.98 -3.58 -0.76
C CYS A 132 8.92 -4.30 -2.11
N THR A 133 10.01 -4.25 -2.89
CA THR A 133 10.11 -4.90 -4.20
C THR A 133 10.83 -6.25 -4.16
N LYS A 134 11.33 -6.70 -3.00
CA LYS A 134 12.18 -7.90 -2.89
C LYS A 134 11.51 -9.15 -3.47
N GLN A 135 10.19 -9.29 -3.26
CA GLN A 135 9.42 -10.46 -3.69
C GLN A 135 8.90 -10.35 -5.13
N LEU A 136 8.98 -9.17 -5.75
CA LEU A 136 8.73 -9.02 -7.18
C LEU A 136 9.86 -9.62 -8.03
N ASN A 137 11.02 -9.92 -7.42
CA ASN A 137 12.26 -10.36 -8.09
C ASN A 137 12.46 -11.88 -8.12
N SER A 138 11.65 -12.66 -7.41
CA SER A 138 11.74 -14.13 -7.44
C SER A 138 10.83 -14.69 -8.52
N VAL A 139 11.16 -14.40 -9.79
CA VAL A 139 10.45 -14.94 -10.96
C VAL A 139 11.10 -16.26 -11.37
N ASP A 140 11.00 -17.24 -10.47
CA ASP A 140 11.02 -18.67 -10.81
C ASP A 140 9.93 -19.34 -9.96
N ASP A 141 8.73 -19.38 -10.54
CA ASP A 141 7.68 -20.39 -10.35
C ASP A 141 7.00 -20.67 -8.99
N ALA A 142 6.98 -19.74 -8.03
CA ALA A 142 6.04 -19.88 -6.88
C ALA A 142 5.37 -18.59 -6.37
N TYR A 143 5.93 -17.41 -6.69
CA TYR A 143 5.52 -16.13 -6.09
C TYR A 143 5.10 -15.05 -7.11
N ALA A 144 4.59 -15.47 -8.29
CA ALA A 144 4.02 -14.60 -9.35
C ALA A 144 2.69 -13.89 -8.96
N ASN A 145 2.52 -13.55 -7.68
CA ASN A 145 1.29 -13.04 -7.11
C ASN A 145 1.51 -11.72 -6.34
N SER A 146 2.72 -11.17 -6.29
CA SER A 146 2.93 -9.86 -5.69
C SER A 146 2.17 -8.78 -6.48
N VAL A 147 1.32 -8.02 -5.78
CA VAL A 147 0.43 -7.04 -6.43
C VAL A 147 0.83 -5.62 -6.06
N LEU A 148 0.93 -4.74 -7.05
CA LEU A 148 1.08 -3.30 -6.84
C LEU A 148 -0.29 -2.63 -6.92
N ILE A 149 -0.68 -1.88 -5.88
CA ILE A 149 -1.96 -1.17 -5.78
C ILE A 149 -1.69 0.29 -5.42
N THR A 150 -1.92 1.23 -6.34
CA THR A 150 -1.73 2.66 -6.08
C THR A 150 -3.01 3.32 -5.55
N SER A 151 -2.85 4.45 -4.87
CA SER A 151 -3.97 5.28 -4.44
C SER A 151 -4.80 5.79 -5.62
N GLU A 152 -4.15 6.12 -6.74
CA GLU A 152 -4.82 6.55 -7.97
C GLU A 152 -5.67 5.44 -8.58
N TYR A 153 -5.22 4.19 -8.54
CA TYR A 153 -6.03 3.05 -8.94
C TYR A 153 -7.22 2.84 -8.00
N LEU A 154 -6.99 2.96 -6.68
CA LEU A 154 -8.00 2.66 -5.67
C LEU A 154 -9.07 3.76 -5.55
N PHE A 155 -8.67 5.04 -5.67
CA PHE A 155 -9.51 6.20 -5.36
C PHE A 155 -9.61 7.22 -6.49
N GLY A 156 -8.80 7.10 -7.55
CA GLY A 156 -8.82 8.03 -8.68
C GLY A 156 -10.13 7.97 -9.46
N LYS A 157 -10.62 9.13 -9.91
CA LYS A 157 -11.87 9.23 -10.70
C LYS A 157 -11.72 8.90 -12.19
N LYS A 158 -10.53 8.49 -12.66
CA LYS A 158 -10.28 8.22 -14.09
C LYS A 158 -10.46 6.74 -14.44
N LYS A 159 -11.56 6.43 -15.15
CA LYS A 159 -11.64 5.23 -15.99
C LYS A 159 -10.62 5.33 -17.12
N ARG A 160 -9.74 4.31 -17.23
CA ARG A 160 -8.96 3.87 -18.40
C ARG A 160 -8.41 4.97 -19.32
N GLY A 161 -7.10 5.18 -19.28
CA GLY A 161 -6.38 5.85 -20.38
C GLY A 161 -4.96 6.28 -20.02
N LYS A 162 -3.98 5.44 -20.42
CA LYS A 162 -2.55 5.74 -20.63
C LYS A 162 -1.79 6.45 -19.49
N GLN A 163 -1.48 5.70 -18.43
CA GLN A 163 -0.19 5.75 -17.70
C GLN A 163 -0.23 4.60 -16.71
N TRP A 164 0.77 3.70 -16.78
CA TRP A 164 1.06 2.59 -15.85
C TRP A 164 -0.15 2.07 -15.08
N VAL A 165 -0.86 1.10 -15.68
CA VAL A 165 -2.04 0.48 -15.07
C VAL A 165 -1.56 -0.27 -13.83
N GLY A 166 -1.87 0.28 -12.65
CA GLY A 166 -1.45 -0.16 -11.31
C GLY A 166 -2.01 -1.51 -10.89
N ARG A 167 -1.71 -2.54 -11.68
CA ARG A 167 -1.78 -3.96 -11.36
C ARG A 167 -0.74 -4.66 -12.20
N ILE A 168 0.41 -4.94 -11.60
CA ILE A 168 1.36 -5.92 -12.14
C ILE A 168 0.98 -7.23 -11.46
N LEU A 169 0.57 -8.21 -12.29
CA LEU A 169 0.65 -9.64 -11.95
C LEU A 169 2.04 -10.12 -12.37
#